data_AF-A0A662SD60-F1
#
_entry.id   AF-A0A662SD60-F1
#
_cell.length_a   1.000
_cell.length_b   1.000
_cell.length_c   1.000
_cell.angle_alpha   90.00
_cell.angle_beta   90.00
_cell.angle_gamma   90.00
#
_symmetry.space_group_name_H-M   'P 1'
#
loop_
_entity.id
_entity.type
_entity.pdbx_description
1 polymer ?
#
loop_
_entity_poly.entity_id
_entity_poly.type
_entity_poly.pdbx_seq_one_letter_code
_entity_poly.pdbx_strand_id
1 'polypeptide(L)'
;MTPEKASDAMPNVMMLALTGLAGLGTAYVIGELLHPLKEVGLGHLAAMLWKATNYDLIMGAVIGALATAAFKIPLGYFYNSMFTPKLPTTSEAGEFWRRGLLSDEEFLSICKYQGFNEEWAKKFLITKHELPSIDQAYRMYWRGALTDEDLKKLISDLGYRDKYAEGFYVLREALPSPSDLVRFVVREVALMPKDYPTPEFFIEAMRKWGYSDYWARAYWWSHWELPAFGQLQDAYFRGIINEEELKKFIQWHDYSPTPRPGISKSDLEIMYQLIFRMPDKLDARFMRRWGIIDTETHKELLRMTGLHPDWLDRVALGEKMQLLIDERSEAKRVFKDQLLWGMIGMEIYRAKLKEIMFTDEEISLAALAAEEAFKVRLLKDAIDALKYNYRLGRITLEELQIGLVNLGLSPERVEKLVAVEQARAIETRRENLEDSIYIYGRPTVIRRYKEGLLTDSELETELKMIGYTDRQIPRLKVIARLERDFDFAMTVLKYVKIAYRKGKIDDTRFIEILRNFGFVDEKIMLELQLLKLAYSLGIEEEVGS
;
A
#
# COMPACT_ATOMS: atom_id res chain seq x y z
N MET A 1 3.51 29.36 -82.44
CA MET A 1 3.04 30.75 -82.64
C MET A 1 1.72 30.93 -81.91
N THR A 2 1.52 32.05 -81.21
CA THR A 2 0.21 32.41 -80.63
C THR A 2 -0.77 32.83 -81.74
N PRO A 3 -2.10 32.77 -81.52
CA PRO A 3 -3.11 33.09 -82.55
C PRO A 3 -2.93 34.47 -83.20
N GLU A 4 -2.44 35.45 -82.44
CA GLU A 4 -2.23 36.84 -82.88
C GLU A 4 -1.09 37.00 -83.90
N LYS A 5 -0.11 36.08 -83.94
CA LYS A 5 0.98 36.11 -84.93
C LYS A 5 0.68 35.27 -86.18
N ALA A 6 -0.45 34.56 -86.20
CA ALA A 6 -0.81 33.68 -87.31
C ALA A 6 -1.27 34.46 -88.57
N SER A 7 -1.82 35.66 -88.42
CA SER A 7 -2.22 36.52 -89.55
C SER A 7 -1.04 36.97 -90.40
N ASP A 8 0.09 37.28 -89.76
CA ASP A 8 1.28 37.81 -90.44
C ASP A 8 2.04 36.74 -91.24
N ALA A 9 1.82 35.45 -90.90
CA ALA A 9 2.35 34.32 -91.65
C ALA A 9 1.46 33.87 -92.83
N MET A 10 0.23 34.39 -92.94
CA MET A 10 -0.76 34.01 -93.96
C MET A 10 -0.23 34.10 -95.41
N PRO A 11 0.55 35.13 -95.81
CA PRO A 11 1.11 35.21 -97.18
C PRO A 11 2.18 34.14 -97.44
N ASN A 12 3.04 33.89 -96.45
CA ASN A 12 4.08 32.87 -96.54
C ASN A 12 3.48 31.45 -96.53
N VAL A 13 2.37 31.25 -95.81
CA VAL A 13 1.60 30.01 -95.78
C VAL A 13 0.87 29.77 -97.11
N MET A 14 0.27 30.79 -97.73
CA MET A 14 -0.31 30.67 -99.07
C MET A 14 0.76 30.36 -100.12
N MET A 15 1.95 30.98 -100.01
CA MET A 15 3.06 30.70 -100.90
C MET A 15 3.63 29.29 -100.70
N LEU A 16 3.65 28.78 -99.46
CA LEU A 16 4.05 27.40 -99.17
C LEU A 16 2.97 26.36 -99.53
N ALA A 17 1.68 26.71 -99.44
CA ALA A 17 0.57 25.88 -99.89
C ALA A 17 0.50 25.84 -101.43
N LEU A 18 0.83 26.94 -102.12
CA LEU A 18 0.98 26.98 -103.57
C LEU A 18 2.23 26.20 -104.03
N THR A 19 3.35 26.29 -103.31
CA THR A 19 4.54 25.47 -103.60
C THR A 19 4.38 24.00 -103.16
N GLY A 20 3.55 23.72 -102.15
CA GLY A 20 3.16 22.37 -101.72
C GLY A 20 2.11 21.71 -102.63
N LEU A 21 1.19 22.47 -103.21
CA LEU A 21 0.35 22.03 -104.34
C LEU A 21 1.17 21.90 -105.64
N ALA A 22 2.27 22.64 -105.76
CA ALA A 22 3.34 22.41 -106.74
C ALA A 22 4.36 21.34 -106.26
N GLY A 23 3.95 20.42 -105.38
CA GLY A 23 4.58 19.13 -105.10
C GLY A 23 4.57 18.16 -106.30
N LEU A 24 4.69 18.69 -107.52
CA LEU A 24 5.15 18.03 -108.75
C LEU A 24 6.55 18.54 -109.16
N GLY A 25 7.24 19.26 -108.27
CA GLY A 25 8.58 19.82 -108.50
C GLY A 25 9.74 19.04 -107.87
N THR A 26 9.53 17.80 -107.41
CA THR A 26 10.60 16.96 -106.82
C THR A 26 11.65 16.53 -107.84
N ALA A 27 11.37 16.62 -109.14
CA ALA A 27 12.36 16.34 -110.18
C ALA A 27 13.33 17.52 -110.44
N TYR A 28 12.89 18.77 -110.24
CA TYR A 28 13.61 19.95 -110.74
C TYR A 28 14.75 20.38 -109.79
N VAL A 29 14.47 20.48 -108.49
CA VAL A 29 15.47 20.90 -107.49
C VAL A 29 16.54 19.81 -107.23
N ILE A 30 16.18 18.54 -107.45
CA ILE A 30 17.09 17.39 -107.29
C ILE A 30 17.92 17.14 -108.56
N GLY A 31 17.42 17.54 -109.73
CA GLY A 31 18.16 17.49 -111.00
C GLY A 31 19.39 18.41 -111.01
N GLU A 32 19.29 19.59 -110.38
CA GLU A 32 20.40 20.55 -110.32
C GLU A 32 21.51 20.15 -109.33
N LEU A 33 21.19 19.46 -108.23
CA LEU A 33 22.18 19.03 -107.23
C LEU A 33 23.02 17.81 -107.66
N LEU A 34 22.55 17.03 -108.64
CA LEU A 34 23.20 15.80 -109.12
C LEU A 34 23.93 15.96 -110.46
N HIS A 35 23.89 17.16 -111.04
CA HIS A 35 24.52 17.49 -112.32
C HIS A 35 26.03 17.19 -112.39
N PRO A 36 26.84 17.46 -111.33
CA PRO A 36 28.29 17.19 -111.37
C PRO A 36 28.66 15.70 -111.36
N LEU A 37 27.80 14.83 -110.83
CA LEU A 37 28.06 13.39 -110.71
C LEU A 37 27.69 12.60 -111.97
N LYS A 38 26.87 13.19 -112.86
CA LYS A 38 26.47 12.59 -114.14
C LYS A 38 27.53 12.74 -115.24
N GLU A 39 28.36 13.79 -115.21
CA GLU A 39 29.40 14.02 -116.23
C GLU A 39 30.63 13.12 -116.07
N VAL A 40 30.90 12.59 -114.88
CA VAL A 40 32.10 11.76 -114.59
C VAL A 40 31.86 10.26 -114.77
N GLY A 41 30.77 9.86 -115.42
CA GLY A 41 30.48 8.44 -115.73
C GLY A 41 30.14 7.56 -114.52
N LEU A 42 29.87 8.15 -113.35
CA LEU A 42 29.56 7.45 -112.09
C LEU A 42 28.05 7.41 -111.75
N GLY A 43 27.19 7.40 -112.78
CA GLY A 43 25.72 7.42 -112.61
C GLY A 43 25.15 6.30 -111.74
N HIS A 44 25.83 5.14 -111.66
CA HIS A 44 25.43 4.03 -110.80
C HIS A 44 25.79 4.24 -109.31
N LEU A 45 26.83 5.00 -108.99
CA LEU A 45 27.25 5.25 -107.60
C LEU A 45 26.30 6.25 -106.91
N ALA A 46 25.82 7.25 -107.66
CA ALA A 46 24.79 8.18 -107.21
C ALA A 46 23.43 7.49 -106.94
N ALA A 47 23.05 6.53 -107.80
CA ALA A 47 21.85 5.71 -107.61
C ALA A 47 21.98 4.71 -106.43
N MET A 48 23.20 4.31 -106.07
CA MET A 48 23.46 3.47 -104.91
C MET A 48 23.40 4.26 -103.60
N LEU A 49 23.93 5.50 -103.58
CA LEU A 49 23.78 6.42 -102.44
C LEU A 49 22.30 6.77 -102.18
N TRP A 50 21.51 6.95 -103.24
CA TRP A 50 20.04 7.11 -103.19
C TRP A 50 19.31 5.94 -102.51
N LYS A 51 19.82 4.71 -102.64
CA LYS A 51 19.24 3.51 -102.00
C LYS A 51 19.79 3.22 -100.61
N ALA A 52 20.96 3.74 -100.25
CA ALA A 52 21.68 3.36 -99.03
C ALA A 52 21.29 4.20 -97.80
N THR A 53 20.75 5.40 -97.98
CA THR A 53 20.20 6.20 -96.88
C THR A 53 18.72 6.39 -97.12
N ASN A 54 17.90 5.96 -96.16
CA ASN A 54 16.44 6.12 -96.12
C ASN A 54 16.07 7.61 -95.87
N TYR A 55 16.74 8.52 -96.58
CA TYR A 55 16.81 9.95 -96.35
C TYR A 55 15.45 10.61 -96.58
N ASP A 56 14.69 10.12 -97.56
CA ASP A 56 13.32 10.57 -97.86
C ASP A 56 12.36 10.35 -96.67
N LEU A 57 12.56 9.27 -95.91
CA LEU A 57 11.71 8.89 -94.79
C LEU A 57 12.04 9.72 -93.53
N ILE A 58 13.33 9.96 -93.28
CA ILE A 58 13.81 10.78 -92.16
C ILE A 58 13.52 12.25 -92.42
N MET A 59 13.85 12.77 -93.60
CA MET A 59 13.54 14.16 -93.96
C MET A 59 12.04 14.41 -94.11
N GLY A 60 11.26 13.45 -94.61
CA GLY A 60 9.80 13.53 -94.65
C GLY A 60 9.18 13.57 -93.25
N ALA A 61 9.71 12.81 -92.29
CA ALA A 61 9.27 12.85 -90.89
C ALA A 61 9.65 14.17 -90.21
N VAL A 62 10.88 14.66 -90.43
CA VAL A 62 11.36 15.92 -89.85
C VAL A 62 10.63 17.14 -90.44
N ILE A 63 10.50 17.23 -91.77
CA ILE A 63 9.75 18.29 -92.44
C ILE A 63 8.26 18.18 -92.10
N GLY A 64 7.68 16.98 -92.03
CA GLY A 64 6.28 16.78 -91.64
C GLY A 64 5.99 17.20 -90.19
N ALA A 65 6.92 16.92 -89.26
CA ALA A 65 6.82 17.38 -87.87
C ALA A 65 6.96 18.90 -87.77
N LEU A 66 7.92 19.49 -88.50
CA LEU A 66 8.10 20.95 -88.56
C LEU A 66 6.89 21.65 -89.19
N ALA A 67 6.34 21.12 -90.28
CA ALA A 67 5.13 21.66 -90.91
C ALA A 67 3.90 21.52 -90.01
N THR A 68 3.80 20.43 -89.25
CA THR A 68 2.74 20.24 -88.25
C THR A 68 2.83 21.29 -87.14
N ALA A 69 4.03 21.51 -86.59
CA ALA A 69 4.27 22.47 -85.52
C ALA A 69 4.18 23.94 -85.98
N ALA A 70 4.65 24.24 -87.19
CA ALA A 70 4.69 25.60 -87.73
C ALA A 70 3.35 26.05 -88.33
N PHE A 71 2.57 25.12 -88.92
CA PHE A 71 1.38 25.47 -89.69
C PHE A 71 0.11 24.75 -89.23
N LYS A 72 0.10 23.42 -89.13
CA LYS A 72 -1.13 22.66 -88.81
C LYS A 72 -1.68 23.01 -87.43
N ILE A 73 -0.83 23.06 -86.40
CA ILE A 73 -1.24 23.38 -85.03
C ILE A 73 -1.68 24.85 -84.93
N PRO A 74 -0.90 25.86 -85.40
CA PRO A 74 -1.34 27.26 -85.35
C PRO A 74 -2.59 27.57 -86.17
N LEU A 75 -2.72 27.02 -87.40
CA LEU A 75 -3.95 27.16 -88.20
C LEU A 75 -5.13 26.45 -87.51
N GLY A 76 -4.89 25.29 -86.90
CA GLY A 76 -5.88 24.60 -86.08
C GLY A 76 -6.37 25.46 -84.91
N TYR A 77 -5.49 26.21 -84.24
CA TYR A 77 -5.89 27.16 -83.20
C TYR A 77 -6.67 28.35 -83.77
N PHE A 78 -6.23 28.92 -84.89
CA PHE A 78 -6.92 30.03 -85.56
C PHE A 78 -8.37 29.65 -85.95
N TYR A 79 -8.56 28.49 -86.59
CA TYR A 79 -9.90 28.03 -86.97
C TYR A 79 -10.75 27.64 -85.74
N ASN A 80 -10.16 27.03 -84.71
CA ASN A 80 -10.88 26.75 -83.47
C ASN A 80 -11.31 28.02 -82.72
N SER A 81 -10.52 29.10 -82.76
CA SER A 81 -10.92 30.39 -82.16
C SER A 81 -11.99 31.12 -82.98
N MET A 82 -12.04 30.91 -84.30
CA MET A 82 -13.01 31.56 -85.17
C MET A 82 -14.38 30.84 -85.16
N PHE A 83 -14.37 29.51 -85.24
CA PHE A 83 -15.59 28.71 -85.40
C PHE A 83 -16.04 27.99 -84.13
N THR A 84 -15.19 27.97 -83.09
CA THR A 84 -15.46 27.35 -81.77
C THR A 84 -16.18 25.99 -81.84
N PRO A 85 -15.74 25.03 -82.68
CA PRO A 85 -16.53 23.83 -82.99
C PRO A 85 -16.53 22.76 -81.89
N LYS A 86 -15.75 22.94 -80.82
CA LYS A 86 -15.61 21.94 -79.76
C LYS A 86 -16.70 22.12 -78.71
N LEU A 87 -17.60 21.14 -78.62
CA LEU A 87 -18.57 21.04 -77.53
C LEU A 87 -18.00 20.21 -76.37
N PRO A 88 -18.51 20.42 -75.14
CA PRO A 88 -18.16 19.58 -73.99
C PRO A 88 -18.49 18.12 -74.26
N THR A 89 -17.65 17.21 -73.78
CA THR A 89 -17.93 15.76 -73.78
C THR A 89 -19.16 15.44 -72.92
N THR A 90 -19.80 14.28 -73.09
CA THR A 90 -20.93 13.85 -72.24
C THR A 90 -20.57 13.82 -70.74
N SER A 91 -19.29 13.61 -70.41
CA SER A 91 -18.81 13.67 -69.02
C SER A 91 -18.74 15.11 -68.50
N GLU A 92 -18.18 16.04 -69.29
CA GLU A 92 -18.09 17.46 -68.92
C GLU A 92 -19.47 18.13 -68.88
N ALA A 93 -20.32 17.85 -69.87
CA ALA A 93 -21.72 18.29 -69.88
C ALA A 93 -22.49 17.74 -68.67
N GLY A 94 -22.20 16.51 -68.26
CA GLY A 94 -22.81 15.92 -67.07
C GLY A 94 -22.39 16.62 -65.78
N GLU A 95 -21.15 17.09 -65.70
CA GLU A 95 -20.66 17.90 -64.58
C GLU A 95 -21.32 19.28 -64.55
N PHE A 96 -21.46 19.93 -65.72
CA PHE A 96 -22.13 21.23 -65.82
C PHE A 96 -23.61 21.12 -65.42
N TRP A 97 -24.29 20.06 -65.86
CA TRP A 97 -25.66 19.77 -65.44
C TRP A 97 -25.78 19.56 -63.93
N ARG A 98 -24.88 18.76 -63.31
CA ARG A 98 -24.88 18.56 -61.84
C ARG A 98 -24.73 19.86 -61.06
N ARG A 99 -23.98 20.82 -61.59
CA ARG A 99 -23.78 22.14 -60.98
C ARG A 99 -24.91 23.13 -61.30
N GLY A 100 -25.96 22.71 -62.00
CA GLY A 100 -27.09 23.56 -62.41
C GLY A 100 -26.74 24.57 -63.49
N LEU A 101 -25.65 24.33 -64.25
CA LEU A 101 -25.19 25.21 -65.33
C LEU A 101 -25.79 24.87 -66.69
N LEU A 102 -26.49 23.73 -66.81
CA LEU A 102 -27.21 23.29 -68.00
C LEU A 102 -28.61 22.80 -67.61
N SER A 103 -29.60 23.06 -68.46
CA SER A 103 -30.91 22.40 -68.39
C SER A 103 -30.87 20.96 -68.92
N ASP A 104 -31.92 20.19 -68.64
CA ASP A 104 -32.09 18.83 -69.16
C ASP A 104 -32.06 18.83 -70.70
N GLU A 105 -32.73 19.79 -71.34
CA GLU A 105 -32.76 19.92 -72.81
C GLU A 105 -31.39 20.26 -73.39
N GLU A 106 -30.64 21.14 -72.72
CA GLU A 106 -29.29 21.53 -73.14
C GLU A 106 -28.31 20.35 -73.04
N PHE A 107 -28.37 19.57 -71.96
CA PHE A 107 -27.57 18.34 -71.82
C PHE A 107 -27.91 17.30 -72.90
N LEU A 108 -29.20 17.06 -73.15
CA LEU A 108 -29.67 16.12 -74.18
C LEU A 108 -29.22 16.57 -75.59
N SER A 109 -29.22 17.88 -75.88
CA SER A 109 -28.73 18.44 -77.14
C SER A 109 -27.24 18.19 -77.35
N ILE A 110 -26.42 18.37 -76.31
CA ILE A 110 -24.98 18.13 -76.33
C ILE A 110 -24.67 16.64 -76.55
N CYS A 111 -25.46 15.75 -75.93
CA CYS A 111 -25.37 14.30 -76.18
C CYS A 111 -25.72 13.95 -77.64
N LYS A 112 -26.72 14.62 -78.23
CA LYS A 112 -27.11 14.42 -79.63
C LYS A 112 -26.03 14.86 -80.61
N TYR A 113 -25.38 16.00 -80.37
CA TYR A 113 -24.23 16.45 -81.18
C TYR A 113 -23.03 15.49 -81.12
N GLN A 114 -22.94 14.68 -80.06
CA GLN A 114 -21.95 13.61 -79.90
C GLN A 114 -22.39 12.26 -80.48
N GLY A 115 -23.57 12.18 -81.09
CA GLY A 115 -24.07 10.98 -81.76
C GLY A 115 -24.92 10.05 -80.91
N PHE A 116 -25.27 10.42 -79.67
CA PHE A 116 -26.19 9.63 -78.85
C PHE A 116 -27.65 9.91 -79.22
N ASN A 117 -28.46 8.85 -79.31
CA ASN A 117 -29.91 9.00 -79.48
C ASN A 117 -30.56 9.47 -78.16
N GLU A 118 -31.83 9.90 -78.23
CA GLU A 118 -32.54 10.45 -77.08
C GLU A 118 -32.67 9.45 -75.92
N GLU A 119 -32.84 8.16 -76.21
CA GLU A 119 -32.96 7.11 -75.20
C GLU A 119 -31.67 6.97 -74.37
N TRP A 120 -30.52 6.90 -75.03
CA TRP A 120 -29.22 6.82 -74.37
C TRP A 120 -28.87 8.13 -73.66
N ALA A 121 -29.20 9.28 -74.25
CA ALA A 121 -28.98 10.58 -73.63
C ALA A 121 -29.77 10.72 -72.31
N LYS A 122 -31.03 10.27 -72.27
CA LYS A 122 -31.85 10.22 -71.03
C LYS A 122 -31.27 9.27 -69.99
N LYS A 123 -30.76 8.10 -70.40
CA LYS A 123 -30.07 7.18 -69.49
C LYS A 123 -28.81 7.81 -68.89
N PHE A 124 -27.99 8.50 -69.70
CA PHE A 124 -26.84 9.24 -69.20
C PHE A 124 -27.26 10.30 -68.19
N LEU A 125 -28.31 11.07 -68.47
CA LEU A 125 -28.85 12.07 -67.55
C LEU A 125 -29.22 11.45 -66.19
N ILE A 126 -29.97 10.34 -66.20
CA ILE A 126 -30.35 9.60 -64.98
C ILE A 126 -29.13 9.20 -64.16
N THR A 127 -28.04 8.73 -64.81
CA THR A 127 -26.81 8.38 -64.08
C THR A 127 -26.06 9.55 -63.46
N LYS A 128 -26.39 10.80 -63.83
CA LYS A 128 -25.77 11.99 -63.25
C LYS A 128 -26.45 12.48 -61.98
N HIS A 129 -27.66 12.00 -61.67
CA HIS A 129 -28.28 12.29 -60.38
C HIS A 129 -27.45 11.69 -59.25
N GLU A 130 -27.19 12.50 -58.22
CA GLU A 130 -26.53 12.02 -57.00
C GLU A 130 -27.55 11.27 -56.15
N LEU A 131 -27.25 10.00 -55.89
CA LEU A 131 -28.00 9.17 -54.96
C LEU A 131 -27.40 9.32 -53.55
N PRO A 132 -28.22 9.28 -52.48
CA PRO A 132 -27.71 9.21 -51.12
C PRO A 132 -26.76 8.02 -50.94
N SER A 133 -25.73 8.21 -50.12
CA SER A 133 -24.89 7.08 -49.71
C SER A 133 -25.68 6.07 -48.89
N ILE A 134 -25.16 4.85 -48.75
CA ILE A 134 -25.82 3.79 -47.96
C ILE A 134 -26.08 4.25 -46.51
N ASP A 135 -25.11 4.92 -45.87
CA ASP A 135 -25.27 5.44 -44.51
C ASP A 135 -26.35 6.53 -44.43
N GLN A 136 -26.42 7.41 -45.42
CA GLN A 136 -27.48 8.41 -45.51
C GLN A 136 -28.85 7.73 -45.70
N ALA A 137 -28.92 6.71 -46.54
CA ALA A 137 -30.14 5.95 -46.79
C ALA A 137 -30.64 5.24 -45.52
N TYR A 138 -29.74 4.64 -44.71
CA TYR A 138 -30.13 4.07 -43.41
C TYR A 138 -30.67 5.12 -42.45
N ARG A 139 -30.01 6.29 -42.34
CA ARG A 139 -30.51 7.37 -41.49
C ARG A 139 -31.89 7.86 -41.94
N MET A 140 -32.10 8.00 -43.24
CA MET A 140 -33.40 8.38 -43.81
C MET A 140 -34.46 7.31 -43.49
N TYR A 141 -34.13 6.04 -43.65
CA TYR A 141 -34.98 4.91 -43.28
C TYR A 141 -35.34 4.92 -41.79
N TRP A 142 -34.35 5.02 -40.89
CA TRP A 142 -34.60 5.05 -39.44
C TRP A 142 -35.38 6.30 -38.99
N ARG A 143 -35.37 7.39 -39.78
CA ARG A 143 -36.21 8.58 -39.55
C ARG A 143 -37.60 8.49 -40.20
N GLY A 144 -37.91 7.40 -40.91
CA GLY A 144 -39.19 7.19 -41.60
C GLY A 144 -39.34 7.95 -42.92
N ALA A 145 -38.24 8.49 -43.47
CA ALA A 145 -38.25 9.18 -44.76
C ALA A 145 -38.16 8.22 -45.96
N LEU A 146 -37.75 6.96 -45.74
CA LEU A 146 -37.74 5.89 -46.74
C LEU A 146 -38.51 4.68 -46.19
N THR A 147 -39.29 4.03 -47.06
CA THR A 147 -39.89 2.73 -46.78
C THR A 147 -38.87 1.60 -46.98
N ASP A 148 -39.27 0.37 -46.67
CA ASP A 148 -38.43 -0.82 -46.88
C ASP A 148 -38.14 -1.05 -48.37
N GLU A 149 -39.15 -0.89 -49.20
CA GLU A 149 -39.08 -0.96 -50.66
C GLU A 149 -38.18 0.14 -51.22
N ASP A 150 -38.29 1.37 -50.71
CA ASP A 150 -37.45 2.49 -51.13
C ASP A 150 -35.98 2.26 -50.80
N LEU A 151 -35.67 1.74 -49.61
CA LEU A 151 -34.29 1.43 -49.20
C LEU A 151 -33.69 0.34 -50.09
N LYS A 152 -34.42 -0.75 -50.33
CA LYS A 152 -33.96 -1.85 -51.21
C LYS A 152 -33.72 -1.37 -52.64
N LYS A 153 -34.62 -0.54 -53.17
CA LYS A 153 -34.48 0.06 -54.50
C LYS A 153 -33.25 0.97 -54.56
N LEU A 154 -33.05 1.84 -53.58
CA LEU A 154 -31.90 2.75 -53.53
C LEU A 154 -30.57 1.98 -53.48
N ILE A 155 -30.48 0.90 -52.67
CA ILE A 155 -29.30 0.03 -52.65
C ILE A 155 -29.03 -0.58 -54.03
N SER A 156 -30.08 -0.99 -54.75
CA SER A 156 -29.97 -1.49 -56.13
C SER A 156 -29.55 -0.40 -57.12
N ASP A 157 -30.10 0.81 -57.00
CA ASP A 157 -29.80 1.95 -57.87
C ASP A 157 -28.36 2.46 -57.69
N LEU A 158 -27.77 2.28 -56.51
CA LEU A 158 -26.33 2.47 -56.26
C LEU A 158 -25.43 1.40 -56.92
N GLY A 159 -26.02 0.37 -57.54
CA GLY A 159 -25.32 -0.66 -58.31
C GLY A 159 -25.03 -1.96 -57.56
N TYR A 160 -25.47 -2.10 -56.30
CA TYR A 160 -25.33 -3.36 -55.55
C TYR A 160 -26.41 -4.36 -55.97
N ARG A 161 -26.02 -5.61 -56.19
CA ARG A 161 -26.93 -6.67 -56.67
C ARG A 161 -26.84 -7.94 -55.82
N ASP A 162 -27.88 -8.77 -55.91
CA ASP A 162 -27.97 -10.11 -55.34
C ASP A 162 -27.58 -10.13 -53.85
N LYS A 163 -26.64 -11.00 -53.48
CA LYS A 163 -26.14 -11.19 -52.11
C LYS A 163 -25.61 -9.92 -51.45
N TYR A 164 -25.10 -8.95 -52.23
CA TYR A 164 -24.55 -7.71 -51.68
C TYR A 164 -25.66 -6.72 -51.34
N ALA A 165 -26.72 -6.66 -52.16
CA ALA A 165 -27.89 -5.84 -51.86
C ALA A 165 -28.57 -6.32 -50.57
N GLU A 166 -28.74 -7.64 -50.43
CA GLU A 166 -29.26 -8.24 -49.20
C GLU A 166 -28.32 -8.01 -48.01
N GLY A 167 -27.00 -8.15 -48.22
CA GLY A 167 -26.00 -7.90 -47.18
C GLY A 167 -26.07 -6.47 -46.63
N PHE A 168 -26.15 -5.46 -47.50
CA PHE A 168 -26.35 -4.09 -47.05
C PHE A 168 -27.71 -3.92 -46.36
N TYR A 169 -28.78 -4.47 -46.92
CA TYR A 169 -30.09 -4.39 -46.28
C TYR A 169 -30.08 -4.91 -44.82
N VAL A 170 -29.38 -6.01 -44.53
CA VAL A 170 -29.20 -6.54 -43.16
C VAL A 170 -28.37 -5.61 -42.28
N LEU A 171 -27.35 -4.94 -42.82
CA LEU A 171 -26.49 -4.01 -42.08
C LEU A 171 -27.20 -2.74 -41.58
N ARG A 172 -28.47 -2.51 -41.97
CA ARG A 172 -29.29 -1.41 -41.44
C ARG A 172 -29.61 -1.56 -39.95
N GLU A 173 -29.47 -2.74 -39.37
CA GLU A 173 -29.69 -2.94 -37.93
C GLU A 173 -28.39 -2.64 -37.18
N ALA A 174 -28.41 -1.60 -36.35
CA ALA A 174 -27.25 -1.23 -35.56
C ALA A 174 -27.07 -2.22 -34.41
N LEU A 175 -25.84 -2.71 -34.25
CA LEU A 175 -25.42 -3.51 -33.11
C LEU A 175 -24.65 -2.63 -32.10
N PRO A 176 -24.78 -2.89 -30.80
CA PRO A 176 -23.92 -2.27 -29.79
C PRO A 176 -22.45 -2.50 -30.08
N SER A 177 -21.59 -1.58 -29.64
CA SER A 177 -20.15 -1.75 -29.77
C SER A 177 -19.67 -2.96 -28.94
N PRO A 178 -18.52 -3.58 -29.27
CA PRO A 178 -17.94 -4.64 -28.43
C PRO A 178 -17.77 -4.22 -26.96
N SER A 179 -17.45 -2.95 -26.69
CA SER A 179 -17.34 -2.42 -25.32
C SER A 179 -18.69 -2.40 -24.60
N ASP A 180 -19.76 -2.02 -25.29
CA ASP A 180 -21.11 -2.02 -24.72
C ASP A 180 -21.59 -3.44 -24.45
N LEU A 181 -21.29 -4.39 -25.35
CA LEU A 181 -21.60 -5.81 -25.14
C LEU A 181 -20.91 -6.36 -23.90
N VAL A 182 -19.65 -6.00 -23.64
CA VAL A 182 -18.95 -6.38 -22.39
C VAL A 182 -19.65 -5.78 -21.18
N ARG A 183 -19.99 -4.48 -21.22
CA ARG A 183 -20.75 -3.82 -20.15
C ARG A 183 -22.09 -4.51 -19.89
N PHE A 184 -22.79 -4.94 -20.93
CA PHE A 184 -24.07 -5.65 -20.82
C PHE A 184 -23.93 -7.02 -20.15
N VAL A 185 -22.85 -7.74 -20.44
CA VAL A 185 -22.54 -9.01 -19.76
C VAL A 185 -22.31 -8.76 -18.26
N VAL A 186 -21.49 -7.76 -17.93
CA VAL A 186 -21.17 -7.41 -16.53
C VAL A 186 -22.39 -6.92 -15.77
N ARG A 187 -23.25 -6.13 -16.42
CA ARG A 187 -24.51 -5.63 -15.84
C ARG A 187 -25.68 -6.60 -15.99
N GLU A 188 -25.40 -7.86 -16.29
CA GLU A 188 -26.38 -8.95 -16.31
C GLU A 188 -27.61 -8.66 -17.19
N VAL A 189 -27.42 -7.98 -18.33
CA VAL A 189 -28.51 -7.71 -19.29
C VAL A 189 -29.18 -9.00 -19.77
N ALA A 190 -28.49 -10.15 -19.73
CA ALA A 190 -29.08 -11.45 -20.03
C ALA A 190 -30.26 -11.82 -19.09
N LEU A 191 -30.33 -11.24 -17.90
CA LEU A 191 -31.43 -11.41 -16.94
C LEU A 191 -32.55 -10.35 -17.08
N MET A 192 -32.36 -9.36 -17.97
CA MET A 192 -33.32 -8.28 -18.19
C MET A 192 -34.66 -8.84 -18.74
N PRO A 193 -35.80 -8.54 -18.12
CA PRO A 193 -37.11 -8.85 -18.69
C PRO A 193 -37.27 -8.21 -20.08
N LYS A 194 -37.92 -8.92 -21.01
CA LYS A 194 -38.12 -8.41 -22.39
C LYS A 194 -38.87 -7.07 -22.43
N ASP A 195 -39.77 -6.87 -21.48
CA ASP A 195 -40.63 -5.70 -21.32
C ASP A 195 -40.13 -4.71 -20.25
N TYR A 196 -38.82 -4.69 -19.97
CA TYR A 196 -38.23 -3.80 -18.96
C TYR A 196 -38.70 -2.34 -19.13
N PRO A 197 -39.27 -1.70 -18.09
CA PRO A 197 -39.88 -0.38 -18.17
C PRO A 197 -38.85 0.68 -18.55
N THR A 198 -38.84 1.03 -19.83
CA THR A 198 -37.93 1.99 -20.44
C THR A 198 -38.76 3.12 -21.02
N PRO A 199 -38.38 4.39 -20.80
CA PRO A 199 -39.13 5.53 -21.34
C PRO A 199 -39.29 5.43 -22.86
N GLU A 200 -40.52 5.62 -23.35
CA GLU A 200 -40.83 5.48 -24.78
C GLU A 200 -39.99 6.43 -25.65
N PHE A 201 -39.78 7.67 -25.18
CA PHE A 201 -38.94 8.64 -25.90
C PHE A 201 -37.51 8.12 -26.14
N PHE A 202 -36.97 7.31 -25.21
CA PHE A 202 -35.63 6.75 -25.33
C PHE A 202 -35.60 5.62 -26.36
N ILE A 203 -36.61 4.75 -26.35
CA ILE A 203 -36.76 3.69 -27.35
C ILE A 203 -36.93 4.30 -28.74
N GLU A 204 -37.79 5.30 -28.89
CA GLU A 204 -37.98 6.01 -30.17
C GLU A 204 -36.69 6.69 -30.66
N ALA A 205 -35.94 7.33 -29.75
CA ALA A 205 -34.65 7.93 -30.08
C ALA A 205 -33.64 6.86 -30.51
N MET A 206 -33.55 5.73 -29.82
CA MET A 206 -32.64 4.63 -30.16
C MET A 206 -33.01 3.94 -31.48
N ARG A 207 -34.31 3.80 -31.77
CA ARG A 207 -34.82 3.28 -33.06
C ARG A 207 -34.39 4.15 -34.23
N LYS A 208 -34.44 5.47 -34.02
CA LYS A 208 -33.87 6.45 -34.94
C LYS A 208 -32.36 6.22 -35.12
N TRP A 209 -31.61 5.75 -34.14
CA TRP A 209 -30.20 5.37 -34.32
C TRP A 209 -29.99 3.97 -34.92
N GLY A 210 -31.05 3.27 -35.33
CA GLY A 210 -30.97 1.93 -35.93
C GLY A 210 -30.94 0.79 -34.92
N TYR A 211 -31.02 1.08 -33.62
CA TYR A 211 -31.07 0.04 -32.59
C TYR A 211 -32.47 -0.54 -32.45
N SER A 212 -32.54 -1.85 -32.19
CA SER A 212 -33.80 -2.51 -31.84
C SER A 212 -34.29 -2.10 -30.46
N ASP A 213 -35.59 -2.29 -30.20
CA ASP A 213 -36.19 -2.04 -28.89
C ASP A 213 -35.51 -2.84 -27.77
N TYR A 214 -35.01 -4.05 -28.08
CA TYR A 214 -34.24 -4.85 -27.13
C TYR A 214 -32.92 -4.16 -26.73
N TRP A 215 -32.15 -3.68 -27.72
CA TRP A 215 -30.89 -2.99 -27.43
C TRP A 215 -31.11 -1.66 -26.72
N ALA A 216 -32.17 -0.92 -27.07
CA ALA A 216 -32.56 0.27 -26.33
C ALA A 216 -32.80 -0.05 -24.84
N ARG A 217 -33.58 -1.10 -24.55
CA ARG A 217 -33.83 -1.53 -23.16
C ARG A 217 -32.55 -2.00 -22.47
N ALA A 218 -31.63 -2.69 -23.16
CA ALA A 218 -30.34 -3.11 -22.60
C ALA A 218 -29.45 -1.92 -22.19
N TYR A 219 -29.35 -0.89 -23.04
CA TYR A 219 -28.67 0.35 -22.69
C TYR A 219 -29.34 1.02 -21.49
N TRP A 220 -30.67 1.03 -21.44
CA TRP A 220 -31.42 1.56 -20.29
C TRP A 220 -31.33 0.68 -19.03
N TRP A 221 -31.09 -0.62 -19.12
CA TRP A 221 -30.84 -1.44 -17.93
C TRP A 221 -29.46 -1.13 -17.34
N SER A 222 -28.46 -0.98 -18.21
CA SER A 222 -27.06 -0.81 -17.82
C SER A 222 -26.63 0.62 -17.53
N HIS A 223 -27.51 1.62 -17.69
CA HIS A 223 -27.15 3.04 -17.55
C HIS A 223 -26.90 3.47 -16.09
N TRP A 224 -27.46 2.75 -15.11
CA TRP A 224 -27.33 3.09 -13.70
C TRP A 224 -25.88 3.06 -13.24
N GLU A 225 -25.49 4.11 -12.54
CA GLU A 225 -24.20 4.18 -11.83
C GLU A 225 -24.26 3.28 -10.60
N LEU A 226 -23.17 2.56 -10.32
CA LEU A 226 -23.08 1.74 -9.12
C LEU A 226 -22.62 2.59 -7.93
N PRO A 227 -23.00 2.21 -6.69
CA PRO A 227 -22.42 2.82 -5.50
C PRO A 227 -20.90 2.69 -5.52
N ALA A 228 -20.20 3.74 -5.10
CA ALA A 228 -18.75 3.71 -5.04
C ALA A 228 -18.26 2.62 -4.05
N PHE A 229 -17.09 2.04 -4.31
CA PHE A 229 -16.58 0.93 -3.51
C PHE A 229 -16.51 1.22 -2.00
N GLY A 230 -16.10 2.43 -1.60
CA GLY A 230 -16.08 2.82 -0.19
C GLY A 230 -17.47 2.85 0.47
N GLN A 231 -18.52 3.22 -0.29
CA GLN A 231 -19.90 3.18 0.21
C GLN A 231 -20.38 1.73 0.39
N LEU A 232 -19.93 0.81 -0.46
CA LEU A 232 -20.23 -0.62 -0.36
C LEU A 232 -19.54 -1.26 0.86
N GLN A 233 -18.30 -0.86 1.14
CA GLN A 233 -17.59 -1.27 2.37
C GLN A 233 -18.38 -0.84 3.62
N ASP A 234 -18.76 0.44 3.68
CA ASP A 234 -19.58 0.97 4.77
C ASP A 234 -20.91 0.23 4.89
N ALA A 235 -21.60 -0.03 3.78
CA ALA A 235 -22.87 -0.75 3.76
C ALA A 235 -22.71 -2.18 4.32
N TYR A 236 -21.63 -2.87 3.96
CA TYR A 236 -21.32 -4.21 4.48
C TYR A 236 -21.03 -4.18 5.98
N PHE A 237 -20.13 -3.30 6.44
CA PHE A 237 -19.80 -3.20 7.88
C PHE A 237 -20.97 -2.73 8.75
N ARG A 238 -21.93 -1.99 8.17
CA ARG A 238 -23.19 -1.60 8.84
C ARG A 238 -24.27 -2.68 8.77
N GLY A 239 -24.03 -3.80 8.08
CA GLY A 239 -25.01 -4.89 7.92
C GLY A 239 -26.18 -4.55 7.00
N ILE A 240 -26.05 -3.54 6.14
CA ILE A 240 -27.07 -3.17 5.13
C ILE A 240 -27.08 -4.22 4.00
N ILE A 241 -25.90 -4.71 3.64
CA ILE A 241 -25.72 -5.78 2.65
C ILE A 241 -24.89 -6.92 3.26
N ASN A 242 -25.09 -8.13 2.75
CA ASN A 242 -24.33 -9.31 3.14
C ASN A 242 -23.10 -9.54 2.23
N GLU A 243 -22.32 -10.59 2.54
CA GLU A 243 -21.09 -10.92 1.80
C GLU A 243 -21.35 -11.29 0.33
N GLU A 244 -22.42 -12.05 0.04
CA GLU A 244 -22.75 -12.45 -1.33
C GLU A 244 -23.16 -11.25 -2.18
N GLU A 245 -23.96 -10.34 -1.61
CA GLU A 245 -24.36 -9.08 -2.23
C GLU A 245 -23.14 -8.19 -2.50
N LEU A 246 -22.24 -8.04 -1.51
CA LEU A 246 -21.00 -7.29 -1.71
C LEU A 246 -20.19 -7.88 -2.88
N LYS A 247 -19.94 -9.19 -2.90
CA LYS A 247 -19.19 -9.87 -3.98
C LYS A 247 -19.82 -9.66 -5.36
N LYS A 248 -21.15 -9.65 -5.47
CA LYS A 248 -21.84 -9.29 -6.73
C LYS A 248 -21.53 -7.86 -7.14
N PHE A 249 -21.58 -6.90 -6.21
CA PHE A 249 -21.20 -5.52 -6.51
C PHE A 249 -19.73 -5.40 -6.92
N ILE A 250 -18.82 -6.17 -6.32
CA ILE A 250 -17.40 -6.21 -6.75
C ILE A 250 -17.31 -6.69 -8.21
N GLN A 251 -18.05 -7.74 -8.58
CA GLN A 251 -18.10 -8.22 -9.95
C GLN A 251 -18.71 -7.21 -10.94
N TRP A 252 -19.80 -6.52 -10.55
CA TRP A 252 -20.42 -5.49 -11.37
C TRP A 252 -19.54 -4.23 -11.58
N HIS A 253 -18.53 -4.06 -10.73
CA HIS A 253 -17.42 -3.09 -10.89
C HIS A 253 -16.27 -3.63 -11.76
N ASP A 254 -16.51 -4.65 -12.58
CA ASP A 254 -15.54 -5.23 -13.51
C ASP A 254 -14.33 -5.94 -12.85
N TYR A 255 -14.42 -6.31 -11.57
CA TYR A 255 -13.38 -7.15 -10.94
C TYR A 255 -13.62 -8.63 -11.22
N SER A 256 -12.61 -9.30 -11.79
CA SER A 256 -12.71 -10.70 -12.18
C SER A 256 -12.94 -11.62 -10.98
N PRO A 257 -13.97 -12.50 -11.01
CA PRO A 257 -14.19 -13.51 -9.97
C PRO A 257 -13.20 -14.67 -10.07
N THR A 258 -12.57 -14.87 -11.23
CA THR A 258 -11.58 -15.93 -11.47
C THR A 258 -10.15 -15.38 -11.39
N PRO A 259 -9.20 -16.12 -10.78
CA PRO A 259 -7.80 -15.75 -10.78
C PRO A 259 -7.21 -15.65 -12.20
N ARG A 260 -6.31 -14.70 -12.39
CA ARG A 260 -5.55 -14.55 -13.64
C ARG A 260 -4.46 -15.63 -13.72
N PRO A 261 -4.03 -16.06 -14.92
CA PRO A 261 -2.94 -17.02 -15.06
C PRO A 261 -1.69 -16.58 -14.29
N GLY A 262 -1.19 -17.42 -13.39
CA GLY A 262 -0.02 -17.13 -12.54
C GLY A 262 -0.31 -16.33 -11.27
N ILE A 263 -1.54 -15.92 -11.01
CA ILE A 263 -1.96 -15.21 -9.80
C ILE A 263 -2.80 -16.14 -8.92
N SER A 264 -2.50 -16.19 -7.62
CA SER A 264 -3.11 -17.13 -6.67
C SER A 264 -4.52 -16.76 -6.22
N LYS A 265 -4.90 -15.48 -6.33
CA LYS A 265 -6.18 -14.93 -5.89
C LYS A 265 -6.88 -14.18 -7.01
N SER A 266 -8.20 -14.21 -7.04
CA SER A 266 -8.97 -13.41 -8.01
C SER A 266 -9.00 -11.94 -7.63
N ASP A 267 -9.25 -11.08 -8.61
CA ASP A 267 -9.39 -9.64 -8.37
C ASP A 267 -10.50 -9.39 -7.33
N LEU A 268 -11.60 -10.14 -7.42
CA LEU A 268 -12.70 -10.11 -6.44
C LEU A 268 -12.24 -10.51 -5.03
N GLU A 269 -11.49 -11.61 -4.89
CA GLU A 269 -10.96 -12.03 -3.58
C GLU A 269 -10.02 -10.97 -2.99
N ILE A 270 -9.15 -10.38 -3.80
CA ILE A 270 -8.22 -9.32 -3.36
C ILE A 270 -9.02 -8.12 -2.85
N MET A 271 -9.96 -7.61 -3.66
CA MET A 271 -10.79 -6.47 -3.29
C MET A 271 -11.63 -6.74 -2.04
N TYR A 272 -12.16 -7.95 -1.90
CA TYR A 272 -12.90 -8.36 -0.70
C TYR A 272 -12.01 -8.41 0.55
N GLN A 273 -10.80 -8.99 0.47
CA GLN A 273 -9.92 -9.07 1.63
C GLN A 273 -9.40 -7.69 2.06
N LEU A 274 -9.19 -6.77 1.12
CA LEU A 274 -8.71 -5.41 1.40
C LEU A 274 -9.74 -4.51 2.08
N ILE A 275 -11.02 -4.91 2.21
CA ILE A 275 -11.99 -4.13 2.98
C ILE A 275 -11.68 -4.17 4.48
N PHE A 276 -11.03 -5.23 4.96
CA PHE A 276 -10.73 -5.42 6.37
C PHE A 276 -9.43 -4.72 6.73
N ARG A 277 -9.47 -3.91 7.79
CA ARG A 277 -8.24 -3.41 8.40
C ARG A 277 -7.57 -4.52 9.19
N MET A 278 -6.26 -4.64 9.04
CA MET A 278 -5.45 -5.45 9.96
C MET A 278 -5.24 -4.70 11.28
N PRO A 279 -4.91 -5.40 12.38
CA PRO A 279 -4.48 -4.76 13.62
C PRO A 279 -3.39 -3.73 13.33
N ASP A 280 -3.56 -2.51 13.83
CA ASP A 280 -2.58 -1.46 13.64
C ASP A 280 -1.38 -1.65 14.60
N LYS A 281 -0.42 -0.72 14.56
CA LYS A 281 0.76 -0.79 15.45
C LYS A 281 0.37 -0.74 16.93
N LEU A 282 -0.68 0.00 17.28
CA LEU A 282 -1.11 0.13 18.68
C LEU A 282 -1.79 -1.16 19.15
N ASP A 283 -2.72 -1.70 18.35
CA ASP A 283 -3.37 -2.98 18.57
C ASP A 283 -2.32 -4.09 18.74
N ALA A 284 -1.33 -4.16 17.83
CA ALA A 284 -0.26 -5.15 17.86
C ALA A 284 0.63 -5.02 19.12
N ARG A 285 0.97 -3.79 19.52
CA ARG A 285 1.74 -3.53 20.75
C ARG A 285 0.97 -3.92 22.01
N PHE A 286 -0.34 -3.65 22.07
CA PHE A 286 -1.15 -4.10 23.19
C PHE A 286 -1.22 -5.62 23.22
N MET A 287 -1.55 -6.27 22.12
CA MET A 287 -1.58 -7.74 22.05
C MET A 287 -0.26 -8.35 22.53
N ARG A 288 0.88 -7.76 22.16
CA ARG A 288 2.18 -8.21 22.63
C ARG A 288 2.41 -7.96 24.12
N ARG A 289 2.07 -6.77 24.63
CA ARG A 289 2.20 -6.42 26.07
C ARG A 289 1.42 -7.40 26.95
N TRP A 290 0.23 -7.77 26.51
CA TRP A 290 -0.65 -8.71 27.23
C TRP A 290 -0.33 -10.19 26.95
N GLY A 291 0.69 -10.49 26.15
CA GLY A 291 1.09 -11.86 25.84
C GLY A 291 0.10 -12.62 24.94
N ILE A 292 -0.79 -11.91 24.25
CA ILE A 292 -1.76 -12.49 23.28
C ILE A 292 -1.03 -12.96 22.02
N ILE A 293 0.02 -12.24 21.62
CA ILE A 293 0.86 -12.58 20.47
C ILE A 293 2.34 -12.65 20.85
N ASP A 294 3.10 -13.44 20.12
CA ASP A 294 4.54 -13.57 20.27
C ASP A 294 5.32 -12.54 19.42
N THR A 295 6.66 -12.61 19.47
CA THR A 295 7.52 -11.65 18.76
C THR A 295 7.48 -11.85 17.24
N GLU A 296 7.34 -13.07 16.76
CA GLU A 296 7.26 -13.33 15.32
C GLU A 296 5.92 -12.88 14.74
N THR A 297 4.80 -13.18 15.42
CA THR A 297 3.48 -12.67 15.01
C THR A 297 3.44 -11.15 15.04
N HIS A 298 4.07 -10.51 16.03
CA HIS A 298 4.18 -9.06 16.09
C HIS A 298 4.97 -8.49 14.90
N LYS A 299 6.09 -9.10 14.52
CA LYS A 299 6.86 -8.71 13.33
C LYS A 299 6.05 -8.89 12.05
N GLU A 300 5.28 -9.97 11.95
CA GLU A 300 4.42 -10.22 10.81
C GLU A 300 3.32 -9.15 10.66
N LEU A 301 2.69 -8.74 11.76
CA LEU A 301 1.73 -7.63 11.77
C LEU A 301 2.40 -6.31 11.34
N LEU A 302 3.61 -6.01 11.84
CA LEU A 302 4.37 -4.84 11.40
C LEU A 302 4.66 -4.89 9.89
N ARG A 303 5.01 -6.06 9.34
CA ARG A 303 5.20 -6.27 7.90
C ARG A 303 3.93 -5.96 7.11
N MET A 304 2.78 -6.42 7.60
CA MET A 304 1.47 -6.17 6.98
C MET A 304 1.08 -4.68 6.95
N THR A 305 1.63 -3.84 7.86
CA THR A 305 1.44 -2.38 7.78
C THR A 305 2.24 -1.70 6.66
N GLY A 306 3.08 -2.46 5.94
CA GLY A 306 3.98 -1.93 4.92
C GLY A 306 5.37 -1.57 5.44
N LEU A 307 5.74 -1.98 6.67
CA LEU A 307 7.09 -1.78 7.18
C LEU A 307 8.09 -2.61 6.38
N HIS A 308 9.18 -1.97 5.93
CA HIS A 308 10.23 -2.62 5.16
C HIS A 308 10.88 -3.79 5.95
N PRO A 309 11.13 -4.96 5.33
CA PRO A 309 11.67 -6.15 6.00
C PRO A 309 12.92 -5.89 6.87
N ASP A 310 13.89 -5.12 6.36
CA ASP A 310 15.14 -4.80 7.07
C ASP A 310 14.95 -4.07 8.42
N TRP A 311 13.78 -3.45 8.63
CA TRP A 311 13.47 -2.69 9.84
C TRP A 311 12.60 -3.48 10.82
N LEU A 312 12.08 -4.65 10.44
CA LEU A 312 11.15 -5.42 11.27
C LEU A 312 11.75 -5.76 12.63
N ASP A 313 12.96 -6.34 12.66
CA ASP A 313 13.61 -6.71 13.92
C ASP A 313 13.96 -5.49 14.78
N ARG A 314 14.43 -4.40 14.16
CA ARG A 314 14.83 -3.18 14.87
C ARG A 314 13.63 -2.47 15.49
N VAL A 315 12.54 -2.32 14.73
CA VAL A 315 11.31 -1.69 15.22
C VAL A 315 10.64 -2.59 16.26
N ALA A 316 10.54 -3.90 16.02
CA ALA A 316 9.98 -4.81 17.00
C ALA A 316 10.79 -4.83 18.31
N LEU A 317 12.12 -4.72 18.24
CA LEU A 317 12.97 -4.59 19.42
C LEU A 317 12.73 -3.26 20.14
N GLY A 318 12.69 -2.14 19.42
CA GLY A 318 12.40 -0.82 19.99
C GLY A 318 11.05 -0.78 20.69
N GLU A 319 9.99 -1.29 20.05
CA GLU A 319 8.66 -1.38 20.65
C GLU A 319 8.64 -2.31 21.86
N LYS A 320 9.38 -3.42 21.85
CA LYS A 320 9.56 -4.28 23.03
C LYS A 320 10.19 -3.51 24.18
N MET A 321 11.26 -2.77 23.93
CA MET A 321 11.96 -2.00 24.97
C MET A 321 11.10 -0.89 25.53
N GLN A 322 10.25 -0.28 24.69
CA GLN A 322 9.26 0.71 25.13
C GLN A 322 8.17 0.10 26.01
N LEU A 323 7.73 -1.13 25.70
CA LEU A 323 6.73 -1.84 26.52
C LEU A 323 7.29 -2.23 27.90
N LEU A 324 8.61 -2.44 28.01
CA LEU A 324 9.30 -2.85 29.23
C LEU A 324 9.92 -1.68 30.02
N ILE A 325 9.48 -0.44 29.76
CA ILE A 325 10.12 0.75 30.36
C ILE A 325 10.01 0.75 31.88
N ASP A 326 8.90 0.27 32.43
CA ASP A 326 8.62 0.23 33.87
C ASP A 326 9.48 -0.85 34.53
N GLU A 327 9.53 -2.06 33.96
CA GLU A 327 10.33 -3.18 34.45
C GLU A 327 11.83 -2.88 34.38
N ARG A 328 12.28 -2.20 33.31
CA ARG A 328 13.68 -1.77 33.16
C ARG A 328 14.04 -0.69 34.18
N SER A 329 13.12 0.24 34.46
CA SER A 329 13.30 1.28 35.48
C SER A 329 13.39 0.68 36.88
N GLU A 330 12.56 -0.33 37.17
CA GLU A 330 12.60 -1.09 38.40
C GLU A 330 13.92 -1.87 38.56
N ALA A 331 14.35 -2.60 37.51
CA ALA A 331 15.62 -3.32 37.53
C ALA A 331 16.80 -2.37 37.78
N LYS A 332 16.85 -1.21 37.10
CA LYS A 332 17.84 -0.16 37.34
C LYS A 332 17.84 0.30 38.80
N ARG A 333 16.68 0.50 39.42
CA ARG A 333 16.56 0.87 40.83
C ARG A 333 17.18 -0.19 41.75
N VAL A 334 16.80 -1.46 41.56
CA VAL A 334 17.33 -2.58 42.35
C VAL A 334 18.85 -2.71 42.20
N PHE A 335 19.38 -2.57 40.98
CA PHE A 335 20.83 -2.61 40.76
C PHE A 335 21.56 -1.45 41.44
N LYS A 336 20.96 -0.25 41.46
CA LYS A 336 21.49 0.89 42.20
C LYS A 336 21.52 0.59 43.69
N ASP A 337 20.47 0.01 44.25
CA ASP A 337 20.42 -0.34 45.67
C ASP A 337 21.48 -1.39 46.03
N GLN A 338 21.67 -2.42 45.21
CA GLN A 338 22.75 -3.41 45.37
C GLN A 338 24.13 -2.75 45.43
N LEU A 339 24.40 -1.78 44.55
CA LEU A 339 25.63 -1.00 44.55
C LEU A 339 25.78 -0.18 45.85
N LEU A 340 24.71 0.48 46.28
CA LEU A 340 24.70 1.27 47.52
C LEU A 340 24.90 0.41 48.77
N TRP A 341 24.52 -0.86 48.74
CA TRP A 341 24.76 -1.83 49.82
C TRP A 341 26.13 -2.50 49.73
N GLY A 342 26.92 -2.21 48.70
CA GLY A 342 28.23 -2.85 48.48
C GLY A 342 28.14 -4.30 47.98
N MET A 343 26.97 -4.75 47.52
CA MET A 343 26.78 -6.11 46.97
C MET A 343 27.40 -6.27 45.58
N ILE A 344 27.50 -5.17 44.82
CA ILE A 344 28.11 -5.13 43.48
C ILE A 344 29.02 -3.90 43.36
N GLY A 345 30.03 -3.98 42.51
CA GLY A 345 30.89 -2.83 42.15
C GLY A 345 30.32 -2.01 40.98
N MET A 346 30.91 -0.83 40.75
CA MET A 346 30.48 0.10 39.69
C MET A 346 30.54 -0.52 38.27
N GLU A 347 31.58 -1.30 37.98
CA GLU A 347 31.72 -1.99 36.68
C GLU A 347 30.58 -2.98 36.43
N ILE A 348 30.23 -3.76 37.46
CA ILE A 348 29.11 -4.72 37.39
C ILE A 348 27.79 -3.97 37.23
N TYR A 349 27.60 -2.86 37.93
CA TYR A 349 26.42 -2.02 37.78
C TYR A 349 26.26 -1.51 36.33
N ARG A 350 27.33 -0.99 35.73
CA ARG A 350 27.34 -0.56 34.31
C ARG A 350 27.02 -1.72 33.36
N ALA A 351 27.64 -2.88 33.57
CA ALA A 351 27.40 -4.07 32.76
C ALA A 351 25.94 -4.54 32.82
N LYS A 352 25.34 -4.60 34.03
CA LYS A 352 23.92 -4.96 34.21
C LYS A 352 22.97 -3.98 33.52
N LEU A 353 23.26 -2.68 33.54
CA LEU A 353 22.45 -1.69 32.81
C LEU A 353 22.57 -1.85 31.29
N LYS A 354 23.77 -2.19 30.79
CA LYS A 354 23.99 -2.47 29.36
C LYS A 354 23.23 -3.72 28.90
N GLU A 355 23.20 -4.76 29.73
CA GLU A 355 22.45 -6.00 29.47
C GLU A 355 20.95 -5.76 29.26
N ILE A 356 20.36 -4.85 30.04
CA ILE A 356 18.96 -4.42 29.88
C ILE A 356 18.80 -3.23 28.91
N MET A 357 19.75 -3.04 28.00
CA MET A 357 19.69 -2.13 26.84
C MET A 357 19.56 -0.64 27.20
N PHE A 358 20.09 -0.18 28.33
CA PHE A 358 20.32 1.27 28.52
C PHE A 358 21.43 1.75 27.58
N THR A 359 21.31 2.97 27.07
CA THR A 359 22.33 3.56 26.20
C THR A 359 23.59 3.92 27.00
N ASP A 360 24.71 4.13 26.31
CA ASP A 360 25.96 4.48 26.98
C ASP A 360 25.86 5.83 27.70
N GLU A 361 25.07 6.77 27.17
CA GLU A 361 24.75 8.04 27.81
C GLU A 361 23.90 7.83 29.08
N GLU A 362 22.85 7.02 29.01
CA GLU A 362 22.00 6.71 30.16
C GLU A 362 22.78 6.00 31.27
N ILE A 363 23.67 5.06 30.91
CA ILE A 363 24.55 4.35 31.85
C ILE A 363 25.51 5.33 32.52
N SER A 364 26.10 6.25 31.74
CA SER A 364 27.04 7.24 32.27
C SER A 364 26.36 8.17 33.29
N LEU A 365 25.16 8.66 32.98
CA LEU A 365 24.37 9.48 33.90
C LEU A 365 23.90 8.68 35.13
N ALA A 366 23.48 7.44 34.94
CA ALA A 366 23.05 6.57 36.05
C ALA A 366 24.23 6.21 36.98
N ALA A 367 25.43 6.01 36.43
CA ALA A 367 26.64 5.76 37.20
C ALA A 367 27.05 6.99 38.02
N LEU A 368 27.03 8.19 37.42
CA LEU A 368 27.27 9.44 38.13
C LEU A 368 26.29 9.62 39.30
N ALA A 369 24.99 9.45 39.03
CA ALA A 369 23.95 9.56 40.07
C ALA A 369 24.08 8.48 41.17
N ALA A 370 24.63 7.31 40.84
CA ALA A 370 24.87 6.25 41.82
C ALA A 370 26.12 6.53 42.67
N GLU A 371 27.19 7.08 42.09
CA GLU A 371 28.40 7.49 42.81
C GLU A 371 28.10 8.58 43.83
N GLU A 372 27.35 9.61 43.43
CA GLU A 372 26.93 10.67 44.34
C GLU A 372 26.01 10.14 45.45
N ALA A 373 25.08 9.24 45.12
CA ALA A 373 24.24 8.59 46.11
C ALA A 373 25.05 7.73 47.10
N PHE A 374 26.12 7.08 46.64
CA PHE A 374 27.02 6.30 47.48
C PHE A 374 27.78 7.21 48.47
N LYS A 375 28.31 8.34 48.00
CA LYS A 375 28.95 9.35 48.86
C LYS A 375 27.99 9.88 49.93
N VAL A 376 26.76 10.20 49.54
CA VAL A 376 25.72 10.66 50.47
C VAL A 376 25.39 9.60 51.52
N ARG A 377 25.36 8.31 51.13
CA ARG A 377 25.10 7.21 52.06
C ARG A 377 26.23 7.05 53.08
N LEU A 378 27.49 7.02 52.63
CA LEU A 378 28.64 6.95 53.53
C LEU A 378 28.67 8.13 54.51
N LEU A 379 28.38 9.34 54.01
CA LEU A 379 28.26 10.53 54.84
C LEU A 379 27.17 10.37 55.91
N LYS A 380 26.00 9.84 55.53
CA LYS A 380 24.90 9.58 56.46
C LYS A 380 25.30 8.58 57.54
N ASP A 381 25.93 7.47 57.17
CA ASP A 381 26.37 6.44 58.13
C ASP A 381 27.40 7.02 59.12
N ALA A 382 28.33 7.85 58.66
CA ALA A 382 29.28 8.57 59.52
C ALA A 382 28.59 9.57 60.46
N ILE A 383 27.61 10.34 59.96
CA ILE A 383 26.80 11.24 60.77
C ILE A 383 26.04 10.46 61.84
N ASP A 384 25.38 9.36 61.47
CA ASP A 384 24.60 8.56 62.43
C ASP A 384 25.51 7.90 63.48
N ALA A 385 26.72 7.48 63.12
CA ALA A 385 27.72 7.00 64.08
C ALA A 385 28.17 8.09 65.08
N LEU A 386 28.43 9.32 64.60
CA LEU A 386 28.77 10.46 65.46
C LEU A 386 27.62 10.79 66.42
N LYS A 387 26.38 10.86 65.90
CA LYS A 387 25.18 11.10 66.71
C LYS A 387 25.00 10.03 67.78
N TYR A 388 25.18 8.77 67.41
CA TYR A 388 25.08 7.65 68.35
C TYR A 388 26.13 7.73 69.46
N ASN A 389 27.39 8.02 69.12
CA ASN A 389 28.46 8.19 70.11
C ASN A 389 28.21 9.38 71.06
N TYR A 390 27.68 10.49 70.54
CA TYR A 390 27.30 11.64 71.37
C TYR A 390 26.16 11.31 72.35
N ARG A 391 25.11 10.61 71.88
CA ARG A 391 24.00 10.17 72.75
C ARG A 391 24.46 9.27 73.90
N LEU A 392 25.45 8.42 73.64
CA LEU A 392 26.08 7.56 74.66
C LEU A 392 27.08 8.30 75.57
N GLY A 393 27.34 9.58 75.33
CA GLY A 393 28.32 10.37 76.11
C GLY A 393 29.78 10.02 75.83
N ARG A 394 30.07 9.32 74.73
CA ARG A 394 31.44 8.93 74.34
C ARG A 394 32.22 10.08 73.71
N ILE A 395 31.54 11.10 73.19
CA ILE A 395 32.12 12.32 72.61
C ILE A 395 31.41 13.55 73.17
N THR A 396 32.10 14.69 73.25
CA THR A 396 31.55 15.97 73.72
C THR A 396 30.72 16.67 72.63
N LEU A 397 30.04 17.76 73.00
CA LEU A 397 29.28 18.58 72.05
C LEU A 397 30.22 19.28 71.06
N GLU A 398 31.37 19.74 71.54
CA GLU A 398 32.42 20.35 70.72
C GLU A 398 33.02 19.32 69.75
N GLU A 399 33.27 18.09 70.20
CA GLU A 399 33.77 17.00 69.36
C GLU A 399 32.75 16.55 68.29
N LEU A 400 31.46 16.54 68.62
CA LEU A 400 30.39 16.29 67.64
C LEU A 400 30.37 17.40 66.59
N GLN A 401 30.44 18.67 67.00
CA GLN A 401 30.44 19.80 66.08
C GLN A 401 31.65 19.76 65.14
N ILE A 402 32.86 19.54 65.67
CA ILE A 402 34.09 19.38 64.88
C ILE A 402 33.98 18.19 63.93
N GLY A 403 33.46 17.05 64.41
CA GLY A 403 33.26 15.85 63.60
C GLY A 403 32.31 16.09 62.41
N LEU A 404 31.20 16.77 62.63
CA LEU A 404 30.24 17.11 61.56
C LEU A 404 30.80 18.13 60.55
N VAL A 405 31.58 19.11 61.01
CA VAL A 405 32.27 20.06 60.12
C VAL A 405 33.33 19.34 59.26
N ASN A 406 34.10 18.43 59.86
CA ASN A 406 35.12 17.64 59.13
C ASN A 406 34.51 16.71 58.07
N LEU A 407 33.24 16.31 58.24
CA LEU A 407 32.48 15.57 57.23
C LEU A 407 31.99 16.45 56.05
N GLY A 408 32.28 17.75 56.05
CA GLY A 408 31.97 18.68 54.95
C GLY A 408 30.53 19.21 54.93
N LEU A 409 29.80 19.12 56.05
CA LEU A 409 28.44 19.67 56.18
C LEU A 409 28.47 21.20 56.24
N SER A 410 27.44 21.84 55.67
CA SER A 410 27.30 23.30 55.76
C SER A 410 27.10 23.75 57.22
N PRO A 411 27.58 24.95 57.61
CA PRO A 411 27.45 25.45 58.98
C PRO A 411 26.02 25.42 59.52
N GLU A 412 25.05 25.84 58.70
CA GLU A 412 23.62 25.83 59.05
C GLU A 412 23.10 24.40 59.35
N ARG A 413 23.57 23.40 58.58
CA ARG A 413 23.16 22.01 58.78
C ARG A 413 23.77 21.43 60.05
N VAL A 414 25.03 21.76 60.35
CA VAL A 414 25.71 21.36 61.59
C VAL A 414 24.98 21.92 62.80
N GLU A 415 24.67 23.21 62.82
CA GLU A 415 23.96 23.87 63.92
C GLU A 415 22.61 23.20 64.22
N LYS A 416 21.81 22.96 63.17
CA LYS A 416 20.52 22.26 63.30
C LYS A 416 20.68 20.84 63.84
N LEU A 417 21.67 20.08 63.36
CA LEU A 417 21.91 18.71 63.82
C LEU A 417 22.37 18.69 65.29
N VAL A 418 23.27 19.59 65.69
CA VAL A 418 23.75 19.69 67.07
C VAL A 418 22.61 20.06 68.01
N ALA A 419 21.79 21.06 67.67
CA ALA A 419 20.64 21.46 68.49
C ALA A 419 19.62 20.32 68.70
N VAL A 420 19.31 19.57 67.63
CA VAL A 420 18.40 18.41 67.70
C VAL A 420 18.97 17.30 68.58
N GLU A 421 20.27 17.02 68.46
CA GLU A 421 20.89 15.92 69.20
C GLU A 421 21.18 16.28 70.66
N GLN A 422 21.45 17.55 70.98
CA GLN A 422 21.55 18.06 72.35
C GLN A 422 20.24 17.85 73.12
N ALA A 423 19.09 18.13 72.50
CA ALA A 423 17.78 17.85 73.09
C ALA A 423 17.55 16.35 73.32
N ARG A 424 17.86 15.51 72.32
CA ARG A 424 17.70 14.04 72.40
C ARG A 424 18.64 13.37 73.41
N ALA A 425 19.87 13.87 73.57
CA ALA A 425 20.84 13.31 74.50
C ALA A 425 20.45 13.51 75.97
N ILE A 426 19.71 14.59 76.29
CA ILE A 426 19.14 14.83 77.63
C ILE A 426 18.07 13.79 77.95
N GLU A 427 17.20 13.47 76.99
CA GLU A 427 16.13 12.47 77.10
C GLU A 427 16.71 11.05 77.23
N THR A 428 17.65 10.68 76.35
CA THR A 428 18.31 9.35 76.34
C THR A 428 19.12 9.09 77.61
N ARG A 429 19.74 10.12 78.21
CA ARG A 429 20.47 9.99 79.49
C ARG A 429 19.53 9.87 80.70
N ARG A 430 18.36 10.49 80.66
CA ARG A 430 17.32 10.34 81.69
C ARG A 430 16.71 8.93 81.66
N GLU A 431 16.37 8.42 80.48
CA GLU A 431 15.86 7.06 80.30
C GLU A 431 16.88 6.00 80.72
N ASN A 432 18.16 6.12 80.36
CA ASN A 432 19.20 5.15 80.78
C ASN A 432 19.42 5.08 82.30
N LEU A 433 19.17 6.17 83.05
CA LEU A 433 19.27 6.17 84.51
C LEU A 433 18.07 5.46 85.15
N GLU A 434 16.86 5.70 84.64
CA GLU A 434 15.65 5.02 85.10
C GLU A 434 15.66 3.53 84.71
N ASP A 435 16.08 3.18 83.48
CA ASP A 435 16.19 1.79 83.00
C ASP A 435 17.30 0.99 83.71
N SER A 436 18.35 1.63 84.23
CA SER A 436 19.44 0.92 84.95
C SER A 436 18.95 0.18 86.20
N ILE A 437 17.90 0.68 86.86
CA ILE A 437 17.27 0.04 88.03
C ILE A 437 16.39 -1.14 87.58
N TYR A 438 15.77 -1.06 86.40
CA TYR A 438 14.92 -2.11 85.81
C TYR A 438 15.72 -3.26 85.15
N ILE A 439 16.92 -3.00 84.62
CA ILE A 439 17.67 -3.95 83.79
C ILE A 439 18.40 -5.04 84.59
N TYR A 440 18.87 -4.77 85.82
CA TYR A 440 19.67 -5.76 86.56
C TYR A 440 18.83 -6.87 87.24
N GLY A 441 17.55 -6.64 87.53
CA GLY A 441 16.67 -7.64 88.17
C GLY A 441 15.81 -8.46 87.20
N ARG A 442 15.29 -7.83 86.13
CA ARG A 442 14.29 -8.44 85.23
C ARG A 442 14.77 -9.73 84.53
N PRO A 443 15.97 -9.80 83.92
CA PRO A 443 16.41 -11.02 83.25
C PRO A 443 16.53 -12.21 84.19
N THR A 444 16.87 -11.97 85.46
CA THR A 444 17.00 -13.01 86.49
C THR A 444 15.62 -13.51 86.93
N VAL A 445 14.67 -12.61 87.18
CA VAL A 445 13.30 -12.94 87.58
C VAL A 445 12.54 -13.67 86.46
N ILE A 446 12.64 -13.18 85.22
CA ILE A 446 12.04 -13.85 84.06
C ILE A 446 12.66 -15.24 83.84
N ARG A 447 13.99 -15.38 83.95
CA ARG A 447 14.67 -16.68 83.84
C ARG A 447 14.20 -17.67 84.88
N ARG A 448 14.09 -17.27 86.16
CA ARG A 448 13.55 -18.13 87.22
C ARG A 448 12.13 -18.63 86.90
N TYR A 449 11.29 -17.78 86.32
CA TYR A 449 9.96 -18.20 85.88
C TYR A 449 9.99 -19.17 84.69
N LYS A 450 10.86 -18.92 83.70
CA LYS A 450 11.05 -19.81 82.55
C LYS A 450 11.58 -21.19 82.93
N GLU A 451 12.43 -21.27 83.95
CA GLU A 451 12.93 -22.53 84.50
C GLU A 451 11.91 -23.24 85.42
N GLY A 452 10.69 -22.68 85.58
CA GLY A 452 9.64 -23.24 86.44
C GLY A 452 9.87 -23.04 87.95
N LEU A 453 10.81 -22.17 88.34
CA LEU A 453 11.16 -21.88 89.74
C LEU A 453 10.23 -20.84 90.39
N LEU A 454 9.28 -20.28 89.64
CA LEU A 454 8.30 -19.30 90.11
C LEU A 454 6.90 -19.63 89.56
N THR A 455 5.88 -19.44 90.40
CA THR A 455 4.48 -19.40 89.97
C THR A 455 4.12 -18.04 89.38
N ASP A 456 2.96 -17.96 88.72
CA ASP A 456 2.49 -16.73 88.08
C ASP A 456 2.19 -15.57 89.05
N SER A 457 1.75 -15.91 90.27
CA SER A 457 1.58 -14.94 91.36
C SER A 457 2.91 -14.48 91.93
N GLU A 458 3.89 -15.38 92.07
CA GLU A 458 5.22 -15.04 92.59
C GLU A 458 6.03 -14.20 91.60
N LEU A 459 5.91 -14.48 90.29
CA LEU A 459 6.48 -13.64 89.24
C LEU A 459 5.96 -12.21 89.33
N GLU A 460 4.65 -12.03 89.56
CA GLU A 460 4.06 -10.72 89.74
C GLU A 460 4.61 -9.99 90.97
N THR A 461 4.73 -10.68 92.10
CA THR A 461 5.29 -10.10 93.33
C THR A 461 6.75 -9.70 93.16
N GLU A 462 7.59 -10.54 92.54
CA GLU A 462 8.99 -10.23 92.28
C GLU A 462 9.15 -9.07 91.28
N LEU A 463 8.31 -8.99 90.24
CA LEU A 463 8.31 -7.86 89.30
C LEU A 463 7.87 -6.55 89.98
N LYS A 464 6.92 -6.58 90.93
CA LYS A 464 6.56 -5.39 91.74
C LYS A 464 7.71 -4.91 92.60
N MET A 465 8.42 -5.83 93.25
CA MET A 465 9.55 -5.50 94.15
C MET A 465 10.72 -4.85 93.42
N ILE A 466 10.97 -5.20 92.16
CA ILE A 466 12.01 -4.57 91.33
C ILE A 466 11.51 -3.32 90.58
N GLY A 467 10.30 -2.83 90.92
CA GLY A 467 9.80 -1.52 90.51
C GLY A 467 8.80 -1.52 89.35
N TYR A 468 8.41 -2.66 88.77
CA TYR A 468 7.45 -2.67 87.65
C TYR A 468 6.03 -2.30 88.11
N THR A 469 5.37 -1.46 87.31
CA THR A 469 4.02 -0.97 87.60
C THR A 469 2.94 -2.01 87.27
N ASP A 470 1.77 -1.91 87.91
CA ASP A 470 0.61 -2.78 87.66
C ASP A 470 0.15 -2.78 86.19
N ARG A 471 0.49 -1.75 85.41
CA ARG A 471 0.19 -1.70 83.96
C ARG A 471 1.19 -2.49 83.10
N GLN A 472 2.44 -2.62 83.54
CA GLN A 472 3.51 -3.29 82.79
C GLN A 472 3.55 -4.79 83.06
N ILE A 473 3.26 -5.20 84.30
CA ILE A 473 3.34 -6.60 84.76
C ILE A 473 2.50 -7.57 83.92
N PRO A 474 1.23 -7.28 83.55
CA PRO A 474 0.43 -8.21 82.76
C PRO A 474 1.07 -8.54 81.41
N ARG A 475 1.68 -7.54 80.74
CA ARG A 475 2.37 -7.74 79.46
C ARG A 475 3.62 -8.60 79.63
N LEU A 476 4.40 -8.36 80.68
CA LEU A 476 5.61 -9.15 80.98
C LEU A 476 5.26 -10.60 81.35
N LYS A 477 4.18 -10.84 82.08
CA LYS A 477 3.69 -12.18 82.40
C LYS A 477 3.30 -12.96 81.15
N VAL A 478 2.62 -12.31 80.19
CA VAL A 478 2.29 -12.94 78.90
C VAL A 478 3.55 -13.33 78.14
N ILE A 479 4.53 -12.42 78.03
CA ILE A 479 5.79 -12.70 77.33
C ILE A 479 6.55 -13.84 78.04
N ALA A 480 6.67 -13.79 79.37
CA ALA A 480 7.37 -14.81 80.14
C ALA A 480 6.71 -16.19 80.05
N ARG A 481 5.37 -16.26 79.99
CA ARG A 481 4.62 -17.51 79.73
C ARG A 481 4.92 -18.07 78.34
N LEU A 482 4.84 -17.24 77.30
CA LEU A 482 5.16 -17.65 75.93
C LEU A 482 6.60 -18.13 75.79
N GLU A 483 7.56 -17.43 76.41
CA GLU A 483 8.96 -17.84 76.40
C GLU A 483 9.20 -19.15 77.16
N ARG A 484 8.54 -19.36 78.31
CA ARG A 484 8.61 -20.63 79.05
C ARG A 484 8.04 -21.78 78.23
N ASP A 485 6.86 -21.59 77.65
CA ASP A 485 6.16 -22.62 76.87
C ASP A 485 6.98 -22.97 75.60
N PHE A 486 7.62 -21.98 74.98
CA PHE A 486 8.58 -22.19 73.89
C PHE A 486 9.81 -23.00 74.33
N ASP A 487 10.46 -22.64 75.44
CA ASP A 487 11.65 -23.35 75.94
C ASP A 487 11.32 -24.80 76.31
N PHE A 488 10.14 -25.05 76.88
CA PHE A 488 9.63 -26.39 77.15
C PHE A 488 9.43 -27.18 75.86
N ALA A 489 8.75 -26.59 74.87
CA ALA A 489 8.53 -27.21 73.57
C ALA A 489 9.86 -27.56 72.86
N MET A 490 10.83 -26.65 72.88
CA MET A 490 12.16 -26.87 72.29
C MET A 490 12.96 -27.95 73.02
N THR A 491 12.85 -28.02 74.35
CA THR A 491 13.45 -29.09 75.15
C THR A 491 12.84 -30.44 74.77
N VAL A 492 11.52 -30.52 74.64
CA VAL A 492 10.83 -31.73 74.17
C VAL A 492 11.30 -32.10 72.76
N LEU A 493 11.35 -31.15 71.82
CA LEU A 493 11.84 -31.39 70.47
C LEU A 493 13.25 -31.99 70.47
N LYS A 494 14.18 -31.45 71.27
CA LYS A 494 15.54 -32.00 71.41
C LYS A 494 15.52 -33.48 71.79
N TYR A 495 14.78 -33.85 72.83
CA TYR A 495 14.74 -35.23 73.30
C TYR A 495 13.95 -36.17 72.39
N VAL A 496 12.91 -35.69 71.74
CA VAL A 496 12.13 -36.45 70.74
C VAL A 496 12.99 -36.73 69.51
N LYS A 497 13.79 -35.77 69.03
CA LYS A 497 14.79 -35.99 67.97
C LYS A 497 15.82 -37.05 68.36
N ILE A 498 16.31 -37.03 69.60
CA ILE A 498 17.24 -38.05 70.12
C ILE A 498 16.56 -39.44 70.17
N ALA A 499 15.32 -39.52 70.64
CA ALA A 499 14.58 -40.78 70.74
C ALA A 499 14.31 -41.39 69.35
N TYR A 500 13.94 -40.55 68.38
CA TYR A 500 13.75 -40.95 66.98
C TYR A 500 15.06 -41.45 66.37
N ARG A 501 16.15 -40.71 66.62
CA ARG A 501 17.49 -41.11 66.18
C ARG A 501 17.89 -42.48 66.71
N LYS A 502 17.62 -42.75 67.98
CA LYS A 502 17.92 -44.05 68.60
C LYS A 502 16.95 -45.17 68.22
N GLY A 503 16.04 -44.94 67.26
CA GLY A 503 15.03 -45.90 66.82
C GLY A 503 14.02 -46.28 67.90
N LYS A 504 13.89 -45.49 68.97
CA LYS A 504 13.00 -45.78 70.10
C LYS A 504 11.55 -45.35 69.84
N ILE A 505 11.33 -44.48 68.87
CA ILE A 505 10.01 -44.01 68.42
C ILE A 505 9.97 -43.99 66.89
N ASP A 506 8.80 -44.23 66.33
CA ASP A 506 8.54 -44.20 64.89
C ASP A 506 8.00 -42.83 64.44
N ASP A 507 7.78 -42.66 63.13
CA ASP A 507 7.26 -41.41 62.54
C ASP A 507 5.93 -40.99 63.17
N THR A 508 5.03 -41.94 63.40
CA THR A 508 3.71 -41.68 63.97
C THR A 508 3.82 -41.14 65.39
N ARG A 509 4.64 -41.78 66.23
CA ARG A 509 4.84 -41.35 67.61
C ARG A 509 5.63 -40.04 67.70
N PHE A 510 6.56 -39.79 66.78
CA PHE A 510 7.26 -38.51 66.65
C PHE A 510 6.29 -37.34 66.40
N ILE A 511 5.38 -37.52 65.44
CA ILE A 511 4.36 -36.52 65.10
C ILE A 511 3.41 -36.28 66.27
N GLU A 512 2.92 -37.36 66.90
CA GLU A 512 1.96 -37.26 68.00
C GLU A 512 2.52 -36.50 69.21
N ILE A 513 3.76 -36.79 69.61
CA ILE A 513 4.38 -36.12 70.76
C ILE A 513 4.56 -34.63 70.47
N LEU A 514 5.11 -34.26 69.31
CA LEU A 514 5.34 -32.85 69.00
C LEU A 514 4.03 -32.07 68.84
N ARG A 515 3.00 -32.67 68.26
CA ARG A 515 1.68 -32.04 68.14
C ARG A 515 1.06 -31.74 69.52
N ASN A 516 1.22 -32.65 70.48
CA ASN A 516 0.75 -32.45 71.86
C ASN A 516 1.47 -31.30 72.60
N PHE A 517 2.69 -30.95 72.19
CA PHE A 517 3.45 -29.83 72.74
C PHE A 517 3.33 -28.54 71.90
N GLY A 518 2.30 -28.46 71.05
CA GLY A 518 1.93 -27.24 70.34
C GLY A 518 2.71 -26.97 69.04
N PHE A 519 3.48 -27.94 68.54
CA PHE A 519 4.10 -27.80 67.23
C PHE A 519 3.06 -27.96 66.12
N VAL A 520 3.12 -27.06 65.13
CA VAL A 520 2.31 -27.14 63.90
C VAL A 520 2.87 -28.19 62.95
N ASP A 521 1.99 -28.85 62.20
CA ASP A 521 2.33 -29.99 61.32
C ASP A 521 3.44 -29.66 60.32
N GLU A 522 3.45 -28.46 59.75
CA GLU A 522 4.49 -28.00 58.82
C GLU A 522 5.90 -28.07 59.43
N LYS A 523 6.05 -27.63 60.68
CA LYS A 523 7.33 -27.66 61.41
C LYS A 523 7.72 -29.08 61.78
N ILE A 524 6.76 -29.91 62.19
CA ILE A 524 6.99 -31.33 62.51
C ILE A 524 7.51 -32.08 61.27
N MET A 525 6.87 -31.87 60.12
CA MET A 525 7.27 -32.53 58.87
C MET A 525 8.64 -32.08 58.39
N LEU A 526 8.96 -30.79 58.51
CA LEU A 526 10.29 -30.27 58.19
C LEU A 526 11.37 -30.94 59.07
N GLU A 527 11.18 -30.99 60.38
CA GLU A 527 12.14 -31.63 61.30
C GLU A 527 12.31 -33.13 61.02
N LEU A 528 11.22 -33.84 60.70
CA LEU A 528 11.25 -35.26 60.34
C LEU A 528 12.01 -35.48 59.02
N GLN A 529 11.79 -34.63 58.02
CA GLN A 529 12.52 -34.69 56.74
C GLN A 529 14.01 -34.43 56.94
N LEU A 530 14.38 -33.42 57.73
CA LEU A 530 15.78 -33.13 58.05
C LEU A 530 16.46 -34.28 58.80
N LEU A 531 15.75 -34.93 59.72
CA LEU A 531 16.28 -36.11 60.42
C LEU A 531 16.49 -37.29 59.47
N LYS A 532 15.52 -37.58 58.59
CA LYS A 532 15.66 -38.65 57.58
C LYS A 532 16.80 -38.38 56.60
N LEU A 533 16.97 -37.12 56.21
CA LEU A 533 18.10 -36.69 55.38
C LEU A 533 19.44 -36.90 56.13
N ALA A 534 19.54 -36.47 57.38
CA ALA A 534 20.74 -36.70 58.21
C ALA A 534 21.07 -38.19 58.38
N TYR A 535 20.04 -39.05 58.55
CA TYR A 535 20.19 -40.51 58.57
C TYR A 535 20.74 -41.07 57.26
N SER A 536 20.21 -40.59 56.13
CA SER A 536 20.64 -41.06 54.81
C SER A 536 22.07 -40.63 54.45
N LEU A 537 22.58 -39.57 55.08
CA LEU A 537 23.92 -39.02 54.87
C LEU A 537 24.98 -39.55 55.86
N GLY A 538 24.60 -40.35 56.86
CA GLY A 538 25.53 -40.93 57.84
C GLY A 538 26.21 -39.90 58.77
N ILE A 539 25.60 -38.74 59.00
CA ILE A 539 26.18 -37.67 59.82
C ILE A 539 25.78 -37.88 61.29
N GLU A 540 26.72 -38.31 62.13
CA GLU A 540 26.58 -38.27 63.59
C GLU A 540 27.01 -36.90 64.13
N GLU A 541 26.14 -36.23 64.90
CA GLU A 541 26.51 -35.04 65.67
C GLU A 541 27.31 -35.48 66.91
N GLU A 542 28.55 -35.00 67.04
CA GLU A 542 29.30 -35.05 68.30
C GLU A 542 28.51 -34.31 69.39
N VAL A 543 28.07 -35.06 70.40
CA VAL A 543 27.42 -34.49 71.58
C VAL A 543 28.50 -33.95 72.51
N GLY A 544 28.74 -32.64 72.44
CA GLY A 544 29.47 -31.92 73.49
C GLY A 544 28.67 -31.92 74.80
N SER A 545 29.35 -32.35 75.88
CA SER A 545 28.90 -32.35 77.28
C SER A 545 28.54 -30.97 77.80
#